data_AF-A0A9Q1LCV2-F1
#
_entry.id   AF-A0A9Q1LCV2-F1
#
_cell.length_a   1.000
_cell.length_b   1.000
_cell.length_c   1.000
_cell.angle_alpha   90.00
_cell.angle_beta   90.00
_cell.angle_gamma   90.00
#
_symmetry.space_group_name_H-M   'P 1'
#
loop_
_entity.id
_entity.type
_entity.pdbx_description
1 polymer ?
#
loop_
_entity_poly.entity_id
_entity_poly.type
_entity_poly.pdbx_seq_one_letter_code
_entity_poly.pdbx_strand_id
1 'polypeptide(L)'
;MGDLHLANNHVQAHISAVIFDLDGTLLSTEHLTKEILKEFLAGYGNVPDKEKEKKRLGMTQKEYAIGIVSDYDLPLTPEQYIQAIMPFYHDKWLQAKALPGANRLIRHLHKHGVPFALASNSKRKNIDRKVSLQAGWKECFKVILGSDQVKSGKPSPDIFLEAAKQMGADAAHCLVIEDSVIGVKAGKAAGMKVVAVPSFHSEFDQYSIADSVLRSLLELKPELWGLPPFEDWVGNALLVEPVSFRGLYKNGLLRDFADDGPSALPDQVFGVHFGWAKPEAYKFIKIVLGIGWGHGCCSSKRKMQACLVDSSGEQIQDCKMEVVILGYIRGSCDEGKSDKVEILEEDKSIASAALNLSEFSLGAFKSLFSEVALQDECNLNGKLTIYPFTLRSHARAALEKQHSRITFPKLTKSTTPTTFKKKSQIFEDMEFFRRGDRFEVASKEDGFLGSYFEAIVMCPTLDQKIYILQYKTLLKDDLSGPLKEIVTLPELRPVPPQIMVSEFNLYDQVDAFDNDGWWVGVITGKIGAKYFVYFETFEVECVYDESNLRVHQDWVDGERVSSKETAMGV
;
A
#
# COMPACT_ATOMS: atom_id res chain seq x y z
N MET A 1 5.96 55.26 15.52
CA MET A 1 5.77 55.96 14.23
C MET A 1 6.63 55.25 13.19
N GLY A 2 6.13 54.47 12.25
CA GLY A 2 4.77 54.01 11.99
C GLY A 2 4.84 52.68 11.24
N ASP A 3 3.85 51.83 11.48
CA ASP A 3 3.60 50.59 10.76
C ASP A 3 3.32 50.87 9.28
N LEU A 4 4.02 50.19 8.38
CA LEU A 4 3.51 49.91 7.05
C LEU A 4 3.05 48.45 7.01
N HIS A 5 1.83 48.23 7.47
CA HIS A 5 1.02 47.10 7.00
C HIS A 5 0.80 47.27 5.50
N LEU A 6 1.56 46.53 4.69
CA LEU A 6 1.16 46.24 3.32
C LEU A 6 -0.01 45.27 3.38
N ALA A 7 -1.22 45.84 3.29
CA ALA A 7 -2.45 45.10 3.08
C ALA A 7 -2.38 44.39 1.72
N ASN A 8 -1.99 43.11 1.72
CA ASN A 8 -2.25 42.21 0.61
C ASN A 8 -3.75 41.90 0.58
N ASN A 9 -4.52 42.72 -0.14
CA ASN A 9 -5.90 42.44 -0.52
C ASN A 9 -5.95 41.33 -1.58
N HIS A 10 -5.46 40.13 -1.26
CA HIS A 10 -5.92 38.93 -1.94
C HIS A 10 -7.24 38.55 -1.28
N VAL A 11 -8.35 38.71 -1.99
CA VAL A 11 -9.61 38.05 -1.62
C VAL A 11 -9.29 36.56 -1.55
N GLN A 12 -9.10 36.04 -0.33
CA GLN A 12 -8.81 34.64 -0.08
C GLN A 12 -9.98 33.86 -0.67
N ALA A 13 -9.73 33.11 -1.74
CA ALA A 13 -10.78 32.37 -2.43
C ALA A 13 -11.33 31.35 -1.43
N HIS A 14 -12.56 31.55 -0.98
CA HIS A 14 -13.20 30.64 -0.04
C HIS A 14 -13.66 29.39 -0.80
N ILE A 15 -12.83 28.35 -0.79
CA ILE A 15 -13.14 27.06 -1.42
C ILE A 15 -14.11 26.29 -0.54
N SER A 16 -15.12 25.69 -1.16
CA SER A 16 -16.13 24.86 -0.50
C SER A 16 -16.09 23.39 -0.93
N ALA A 17 -15.43 23.07 -2.04
CA ALA A 17 -15.30 21.72 -2.55
C ALA A 17 -13.99 21.51 -3.32
N VAL A 18 -13.48 20.28 -3.34
CA VAL A 18 -12.24 19.92 -4.04
C VAL A 18 -12.52 18.88 -5.12
N ILE A 19 -11.88 19.00 -6.28
CA ILE A 19 -12.00 18.02 -7.37
C ILE A 19 -10.60 17.55 -7.75
N PHE A 20 -10.37 16.25 -7.64
CA PHE A 20 -9.09 15.62 -7.93
C PHE A 20 -9.08 15.01 -9.33
N ASP A 21 -7.99 15.19 -10.07
CA ASP A 21 -7.59 14.18 -11.05
C ASP A 21 -7.07 12.91 -10.34
N LEU A 22 -6.84 11.84 -11.10
CA LEU A 22 -6.41 10.55 -10.60
C LEU A 22 -4.97 10.20 -11.04
N ASP A 23 -4.71 10.24 -12.34
CA ASP A 23 -3.56 9.59 -12.97
C ASP A 23 -2.38 10.56 -12.99
N GLY A 24 -1.38 10.37 -12.12
CA GLY A 24 -0.28 11.33 -11.95
C GLY A 24 -0.54 12.39 -10.87
N THR A 25 -1.79 12.51 -10.41
CA THR A 25 -2.19 13.38 -9.30
C THR A 25 -2.34 12.63 -7.97
N LEU A 26 -3.22 11.62 -7.92
CA LEU A 26 -3.46 10.82 -6.70
C LEU A 26 -2.75 9.47 -6.75
N LEU A 27 -2.63 8.87 -7.94
CA LEU A 27 -1.98 7.57 -8.17
C LEU A 27 -0.78 7.70 -9.10
N SER A 28 0.29 6.97 -8.78
CA SER A 28 1.45 6.83 -9.66
C SER A 28 1.16 5.82 -10.76
N THR A 29 0.63 6.29 -11.89
CA THR A 29 0.29 5.44 -13.06
C THR A 29 1.19 5.66 -14.27
N GLU A 30 2.00 6.72 -14.27
CA GLU A 30 2.85 7.08 -15.40
C GLU A 30 4.01 6.08 -15.60
N HIS A 31 4.64 5.63 -14.51
CA HIS A 31 5.69 4.60 -14.57
C HIS A 31 5.15 3.27 -15.13
N LEU A 32 3.93 2.89 -14.74
CA LEU A 32 3.28 1.68 -15.25
C LEU A 32 3.06 1.76 -16.75
N THR A 33 2.66 2.93 -17.25
CA THR A 33 2.43 3.18 -18.68
C THR A 33 3.70 2.96 -19.52
N LYS A 34 4.85 3.44 -19.05
CA LYS A 34 6.15 3.24 -19.72
C LYS A 34 6.56 1.78 -19.77
N GLU A 35 6.41 1.06 -18.66
CA GLU A 35 6.72 -0.37 -18.60
C GLU A 35 5.83 -1.20 -19.53
N ILE A 36 4.52 -0.94 -19.52
CA ILE A 36 3.55 -1.62 -20.37
C ILE A 36 3.84 -1.35 -21.84
N LEU A 37 4.14 -0.10 -22.21
CA LEU A 37 4.48 0.22 -23.58
C LEU A 37 5.74 -0.51 -24.04
N LYS A 38 6.77 -0.58 -23.18
CA LYS A 38 7.99 -1.34 -23.45
C LYS A 38 7.71 -2.81 -23.71
N GLU A 39 6.91 -3.44 -22.85
CA GLU A 39 6.53 -4.85 -22.98
C GLU A 39 5.70 -5.10 -24.25
N PHE A 40 4.72 -4.23 -24.52
CA PHE A 40 3.87 -4.33 -25.70
C PHE A 40 4.67 -4.20 -27.00
N LEU A 41 5.53 -3.17 -27.11
CA LEU A 41 6.35 -2.93 -28.31
C LEU A 41 7.39 -4.03 -28.52
N ALA A 42 7.91 -4.65 -27.46
CA ALA A 42 8.83 -5.77 -27.58
C ALA A 42 8.20 -6.96 -28.33
N GLY A 43 6.89 -7.19 -28.18
CA GLY A 43 6.14 -8.19 -28.95
C GLY A 43 6.12 -7.95 -30.47
N TYR A 44 6.40 -6.71 -30.90
CA TYR A 44 6.53 -6.32 -32.30
C TYR A 44 7.99 -6.06 -32.72
N GLY A 45 8.98 -6.43 -31.88
CA GLY A 45 10.40 -6.19 -32.15
C GLY A 45 10.83 -4.72 -32.01
N ASN A 46 10.01 -3.87 -31.38
CA ASN A 46 10.25 -2.44 -31.20
C ASN A 46 10.71 -2.12 -29.78
N VAL A 47 11.40 -0.98 -29.62
CA VAL A 47 11.81 -0.42 -28.32
C VAL A 47 11.28 1.00 -28.20
N PRO A 48 10.72 1.40 -27.03
CA PRO A 48 10.27 2.77 -26.81
C PRO A 48 11.38 3.81 -27.08
N ASP A 49 11.00 4.91 -27.71
CA ASP A 49 11.88 6.01 -28.07
C ASP A 49 11.48 7.24 -27.24
N LYS A 50 12.44 7.75 -26.47
CA LYS A 50 12.20 8.81 -25.49
C LYS A 50 11.73 10.12 -26.12
N GLU A 51 12.22 10.47 -27.31
CA GLU A 51 11.83 11.72 -27.99
C GLU A 51 10.42 11.61 -28.56
N LYS A 52 10.07 10.44 -29.10
CA LYS A 52 8.70 10.13 -29.55
C LYS A 52 7.73 10.11 -28.37
N GLU A 53 8.12 9.53 -27.23
CA GLU A 53 7.31 9.54 -26.00
C GLU A 53 7.10 10.95 -25.47
N LYS A 54 8.14 11.77 -25.42
CA LYS A 54 8.05 13.16 -24.99
C LYS A 54 7.06 13.97 -25.84
N LYS A 55 7.07 13.77 -27.16
CA LYS A 55 6.11 14.41 -28.08
C LYS A 55 4.66 14.00 -27.84
N ARG A 56 4.42 12.85 -27.20
CA ARG A 56 3.08 12.33 -26.88
C ARG A 56 2.58 12.74 -25.49
N LEU A 57 3.39 13.40 -24.68
CA LEU A 57 2.96 13.91 -23.38
C LEU A 57 1.81 14.90 -23.56
N GLY A 58 0.77 14.77 -22.73
CA GLY A 58 -0.41 15.63 -22.83
C GLY A 58 -1.22 15.45 -24.11
N MET A 59 -1.16 14.30 -24.78
CA MET A 59 -2.10 13.93 -25.85
C MET A 59 -3.32 13.20 -25.29
N THR A 60 -4.45 13.25 -26.01
CA THR A 60 -5.59 12.39 -25.72
C THR A 60 -5.25 10.92 -26.00
N GLN A 61 -5.99 9.97 -25.41
CA GLN A 61 -5.78 8.53 -25.65
C GLN A 61 -5.82 8.17 -27.15
N LYS A 62 -6.70 8.83 -27.92
CA LYS A 62 -6.85 8.57 -29.36
C LYS A 62 -5.63 9.09 -30.14
N GLU A 63 -5.19 10.32 -29.86
CA GLU A 63 -3.98 10.87 -30.48
C GLU A 63 -2.74 10.07 -30.10
N TYR A 64 -2.65 9.63 -28.84
CA TYR A 64 -1.59 8.76 -28.37
C TYR A 64 -1.55 7.42 -29.14
N ALA A 65 -2.70 6.78 -29.33
CA ALA A 65 -2.82 5.53 -30.09
C ALA A 65 -2.45 5.70 -31.56
N ILE A 66 -2.90 6.80 -32.20
CA ILE A 66 -2.51 7.15 -33.57
C ILE A 66 -0.98 7.32 -33.66
N GLY A 67 -0.39 8.06 -32.72
CA GLY A 67 1.03 8.28 -32.65
C GLY A 67 1.82 6.99 -32.48
N ILE A 68 1.42 6.09 -31.58
CA ILE A 68 2.11 4.81 -31.35
C ILE A 68 2.05 3.91 -32.59
N VAL A 69 0.88 3.76 -33.20
CA VAL A 69 0.74 2.94 -34.41
C VAL A 69 1.63 3.47 -35.54
N SER A 70 1.60 4.78 -35.77
CA SER A 70 2.37 5.42 -36.84
C SER A 70 3.87 5.42 -36.56
N ASP A 71 4.30 5.66 -35.32
CA ASP A 71 5.71 5.84 -35.00
C ASP A 71 6.52 4.55 -34.98
N TYR A 72 5.84 3.41 -34.79
CA TYR A 72 6.44 2.08 -34.71
C TYR A 72 6.00 1.16 -35.84
N ASP A 73 5.33 1.72 -36.86
CA ASP A 73 4.80 1.02 -38.03
C ASP A 73 4.03 -0.26 -37.64
N LEU A 74 3.19 -0.16 -36.61
CA LEU A 74 2.48 -1.32 -36.07
C LEU A 74 1.42 -1.81 -37.07
N PRO A 75 1.26 -3.14 -37.23
CA PRO A 75 0.24 -3.72 -38.12
C PRO A 75 -1.16 -3.71 -37.46
N LEU A 76 -1.54 -2.59 -36.83
CA LEU A 76 -2.78 -2.41 -36.10
C LEU A 76 -3.41 -1.06 -36.47
N THR A 77 -4.73 -0.97 -36.41
CA THR A 77 -5.41 0.33 -36.31
C THR A 77 -5.28 0.90 -34.89
N PRO A 78 -5.45 2.23 -34.68
CA PRO A 78 -5.44 2.83 -33.33
C PRO A 78 -6.44 2.16 -32.37
N GLU A 79 -7.62 1.79 -32.87
CA GLU A 79 -8.65 1.09 -32.09
C GLU A 79 -8.20 -0.32 -31.70
N GLN A 80 -7.57 -1.06 -32.62
CA GLN A 80 -7.00 -2.38 -32.32
C GLN A 80 -5.83 -2.29 -31.35
N TYR A 81 -4.97 -1.27 -31.46
CA TYR A 81 -3.92 -1.00 -30.48
C TYR A 81 -4.48 -0.79 -29.08
N ILE A 82 -5.49 0.08 -28.94
CA ILE A 82 -6.14 0.32 -27.64
C ILE A 82 -6.70 -0.99 -27.08
N GLN A 83 -7.38 -1.80 -27.89
CA GLN A 83 -7.92 -3.09 -27.44
C GLN A 83 -6.81 -4.07 -27.02
N ALA A 84 -5.71 -4.13 -27.76
CA ALA A 84 -4.60 -5.05 -27.52
C ALA A 84 -3.76 -4.68 -26.30
N ILE A 85 -3.57 -3.39 -26.02
CA ILE A 85 -2.73 -2.94 -24.88
C ILE A 85 -3.50 -2.92 -23.54
N MET A 86 -4.82 -2.77 -23.56
CA MET A 86 -5.65 -2.66 -22.34
C MET A 86 -5.50 -3.83 -21.33
N PRO A 87 -5.38 -5.10 -21.74
CA PRO A 87 -5.11 -6.20 -20.81
C PRO A 87 -3.81 -6.06 -20.02
N PHE A 88 -2.76 -5.44 -20.57
CA PHE A 88 -1.51 -5.19 -19.84
C PHE A 88 -1.70 -4.18 -18.71
N TYR A 89 -2.58 -3.19 -18.91
CA TYR A 89 -2.91 -2.21 -17.89
C TYR A 89 -3.72 -2.78 -16.73
N HIS A 90 -4.59 -3.73 -17.02
CA HIS A 90 -5.51 -4.31 -16.05
C HIS A 90 -4.80 -4.87 -14.82
N ASP A 91 -3.74 -5.65 -15.00
CA ASP A 91 -3.05 -6.30 -13.87
C ASP A 91 -2.11 -5.33 -13.15
N LYS A 92 -1.50 -4.40 -13.90
CA LYS A 92 -0.62 -3.37 -13.35
C LYS A 92 -1.36 -2.27 -12.58
N TRP A 93 -2.59 -1.91 -12.95
CA TRP A 93 -3.37 -0.90 -12.21
C TRP A 93 -3.67 -1.29 -10.78
N LEU A 94 -3.74 -2.58 -10.46
CA LEU A 94 -3.85 -3.06 -9.09
C LEU A 94 -2.58 -2.72 -8.26
N GLN A 95 -1.45 -2.53 -8.91
CA GLN A 95 -0.18 -2.20 -8.26
C GLN A 95 0.06 -0.69 -8.16
N ALA A 96 -0.85 0.14 -8.69
CA ALA A 96 -0.71 1.60 -8.64
C ALA A 96 -0.74 2.09 -7.19
N LYS A 97 0.33 2.75 -6.77
CA LYS A 97 0.46 3.30 -5.41
C LYS A 97 -0.04 4.74 -5.36
N ALA A 98 -0.57 5.14 -4.21
CA ALA A 98 -0.88 6.53 -3.93
C ALA A 98 0.39 7.39 -4.00
N LEU A 99 0.24 8.61 -4.51
CA LEU A 99 1.32 9.59 -4.54
C LEU A 99 1.52 10.23 -3.16
N PRO A 100 2.74 10.73 -2.85
CA PRO A 100 3.03 11.34 -1.55
C PRO A 100 2.02 12.44 -1.20
N GLY A 101 1.34 12.28 -0.07
CA GLY A 101 0.33 13.22 0.43
C GLY A 101 -1.12 12.97 -0.02
N ALA A 102 -1.36 12.10 -1.01
CA ALA A 102 -2.71 11.82 -1.52
C ALA A 102 -3.65 11.26 -0.43
N ASN A 103 -3.25 10.17 0.23
CA ASN A 103 -4.02 9.55 1.31
C ASN A 103 -4.24 10.49 2.50
N ARG A 104 -3.21 11.27 2.86
CA ARG A 104 -3.28 12.29 3.91
C ARG A 104 -4.37 13.32 3.60
N LEU A 105 -4.35 13.86 2.38
CA LEU A 105 -5.31 14.89 1.95
C LEU A 105 -6.73 14.34 1.87
N ILE A 106 -6.94 13.15 1.30
CA ILE A 106 -8.26 12.50 1.23
C ILE A 106 -8.85 12.31 2.63
N ARG A 107 -8.07 11.71 3.55
CA ARG A 107 -8.51 11.51 4.94
C ARG A 107 -8.81 12.83 5.64
N HIS A 108 -8.00 13.86 5.41
CA HIS A 108 -8.17 15.18 6.00
C HIS A 108 -9.46 15.86 5.55
N LEU A 109 -9.73 15.89 4.24
CA LEU A 109 -10.96 16.49 3.70
C LEU A 109 -12.20 15.73 4.18
N HIS A 110 -12.14 14.39 4.21
CA HIS A 110 -13.22 13.55 4.69
C HIS A 110 -13.50 13.78 6.19
N LYS A 111 -12.46 13.82 7.04
CA LYS A 111 -12.56 14.11 8.49
C LYS A 111 -13.29 15.43 8.74
N HIS A 112 -13.04 16.45 7.93
CA HIS A 112 -13.61 17.78 8.08
C HIS A 112 -14.92 18.00 7.31
N GLY A 113 -15.47 16.97 6.67
CA GLY A 113 -16.71 17.07 5.92
C GLY A 113 -16.64 17.99 4.68
N VAL A 114 -15.44 18.28 4.17
CA VAL A 114 -15.28 19.02 2.92
C VAL A 114 -15.68 18.09 1.77
N PRO A 115 -16.67 18.42 0.93
CA PRO A 115 -17.05 17.58 -0.19
C PRO A 115 -15.94 17.56 -1.25
N PHE A 116 -15.61 16.37 -1.74
CA PHE A 116 -14.68 16.25 -2.86
C PHE A 116 -15.06 15.15 -3.84
N ALA A 117 -14.59 15.32 -5.07
CA ALA A 117 -14.85 14.45 -6.20
C ALA A 117 -13.56 13.99 -6.88
N LEU A 118 -13.65 12.89 -7.62
CA LEU A 118 -12.63 12.43 -8.55
C LEU A 118 -13.15 12.56 -9.98
N ALA A 119 -12.41 13.24 -10.85
CA ALA A 119 -12.75 13.45 -12.25
C ALA A 119 -11.54 13.10 -13.13
N SER A 120 -11.64 12.03 -13.93
CA SER A 120 -10.52 11.54 -14.76
C SER A 120 -10.95 11.32 -16.21
N ASN A 121 -10.00 11.49 -17.15
CA ASN A 121 -10.21 11.12 -18.56
C ASN A 121 -10.26 9.60 -18.79
N SER A 122 -9.95 8.79 -17.77
CA SER A 122 -10.21 7.35 -17.78
C SER A 122 -11.71 7.04 -17.81
N LYS A 123 -12.09 5.90 -18.38
CA LYS A 123 -13.48 5.39 -18.26
C LYS A 123 -13.79 5.01 -16.81
N ARG A 124 -15.05 5.12 -16.39
CA ARG A 124 -15.50 4.82 -15.02
C ARG A 124 -15.04 3.45 -14.52
N LYS A 125 -15.20 2.41 -15.36
CA LYS A 125 -14.74 1.04 -15.07
C LYS A 125 -13.24 0.95 -14.79
N ASN A 126 -12.41 1.73 -15.50
CA ASN A 126 -10.97 1.74 -15.31
C ASN A 126 -10.59 2.48 -14.03
N ILE A 127 -11.28 3.58 -13.72
CA ILE A 127 -11.13 4.29 -12.44
C ILE A 127 -11.43 3.33 -11.28
N ASP A 128 -12.54 2.60 -11.34
CA ASP A 128 -12.95 1.68 -10.27
C ASP A 128 -11.92 0.57 -10.01
N ARG A 129 -11.17 0.15 -11.03
CA ARG A 129 -10.09 -0.82 -10.93
C ARG A 129 -8.81 -0.21 -10.38
N LYS A 130 -8.46 1.02 -10.79
CA LYS A 130 -7.27 1.75 -10.27
C LYS A 130 -7.39 2.02 -8.77
N VAL A 131 -8.59 2.37 -8.31
CA VAL A 131 -8.82 2.73 -6.90
C VAL A 131 -9.28 1.54 -6.04
N SER A 132 -9.43 0.32 -6.59
CA SER A 132 -10.03 -0.80 -5.86
C SER A 132 -9.21 -1.29 -4.66
N LEU A 133 -7.88 -1.14 -4.73
CA LEU A 133 -6.97 -1.53 -3.65
C LEU A 133 -6.59 -0.36 -2.74
N GLN A 134 -7.12 0.84 -3.00
CA GLN A 134 -6.92 1.99 -2.13
C GLN A 134 -7.96 1.97 -1.02
N ALA A 135 -7.55 1.47 0.15
CA ALA A 135 -8.45 1.28 1.29
C ALA A 135 -9.16 2.59 1.66
N GLY A 136 -10.49 2.55 1.69
CA GLY A 136 -11.34 3.67 2.11
C GLY A 136 -11.54 4.78 1.08
N TRP A 137 -10.97 4.69 -0.13
CA TRP A 137 -11.11 5.77 -1.12
C TRP A 137 -12.52 5.92 -1.63
N LYS A 138 -13.13 4.82 -2.08
CA LYS A 138 -14.44 4.84 -2.76
C LYS A 138 -15.53 5.42 -1.85
N GLU A 139 -15.42 5.19 -0.56
CA GLU A 139 -16.36 5.65 0.46
C GLU A 139 -16.19 7.14 0.77
N CYS A 140 -15.00 7.71 0.55
CA CYS A 140 -14.72 9.12 0.86
C CYS A 140 -15.13 10.09 -0.26
N PHE A 141 -15.07 9.68 -1.53
CA PHE A 141 -15.45 10.55 -2.64
C PHE A 141 -16.97 10.70 -2.74
N LYS A 142 -17.46 11.94 -2.74
CA LYS A 142 -18.88 12.22 -2.96
C LYS A 142 -19.32 11.88 -4.38
N VAL A 143 -18.42 12.10 -5.34
CA VAL A 143 -18.66 11.90 -6.77
C VAL A 143 -17.39 11.33 -7.41
N ILE A 144 -17.56 10.35 -8.29
CA ILE A 144 -16.47 9.83 -9.13
C ILE A 144 -16.95 9.78 -10.59
N LEU A 145 -16.28 10.52 -11.47
CA LEU A 145 -16.62 10.64 -12.89
C LEU A 145 -15.48 10.18 -13.80
N GLY A 146 -15.85 9.36 -14.78
CA GLY A 146 -15.02 9.04 -15.94
C GLY A 146 -15.40 9.82 -17.19
N SER A 147 -14.54 9.77 -18.21
CA SER A 147 -14.76 10.42 -19.51
C SER A 147 -16.01 9.93 -20.25
N ASP A 148 -16.45 8.70 -19.98
CA ASP A 148 -17.64 8.07 -20.56
C ASP A 148 -18.96 8.55 -19.93
N GLN A 149 -18.90 9.41 -18.91
CA GLN A 149 -20.06 9.97 -18.22
C GLN A 149 -20.31 11.45 -18.54
N VAL A 150 -19.54 12.03 -19.47
CA VAL A 150 -19.69 13.42 -19.92
C VAL A 150 -19.62 13.53 -21.43
N LYS A 151 -20.09 14.66 -21.96
CA LYS A 151 -20.10 14.90 -23.41
C LYS A 151 -18.69 15.01 -24.00
N SER A 152 -17.77 15.65 -23.29
CA SER A 152 -16.38 15.80 -23.71
C SER A 152 -15.44 15.78 -22.51
N GLY A 153 -14.39 14.94 -22.57
CA GLY A 153 -13.35 14.91 -21.54
C GLY A 153 -12.42 16.13 -21.59
N LYS A 154 -11.47 16.18 -20.66
CA LYS A 154 -10.45 17.24 -20.60
C LYS A 154 -9.69 17.30 -21.95
N PRO A 155 -9.43 18.50 -22.53
CA PRO A 155 -9.42 19.81 -21.89
C PRO A 155 -10.78 20.53 -21.84
N SER A 156 -11.88 19.89 -22.25
CA SER A 156 -13.22 20.44 -22.03
C SER A 156 -13.51 20.59 -20.52
N PRO A 157 -14.21 21.64 -20.08
CA PRO A 157 -14.57 21.81 -18.67
C PRO A 157 -15.67 20.86 -18.19
N ASP A 158 -16.36 20.15 -19.11
CA ASP A 158 -17.58 19.39 -18.82
C ASP A 158 -17.43 18.42 -17.63
N ILE A 159 -16.30 17.72 -17.51
CA ILE A 159 -16.09 16.75 -16.43
C ILE A 159 -16.01 17.41 -15.05
N PHE A 160 -15.40 18.59 -14.96
CA PHE A 160 -15.31 19.33 -13.71
C PHE A 160 -16.62 20.04 -13.38
N LEU A 161 -17.30 20.61 -14.37
CA LEU A 161 -18.62 21.22 -14.19
C LEU A 161 -19.66 20.19 -13.71
N GLU A 162 -19.65 18.99 -14.29
CA GLU A 162 -20.54 17.90 -13.86
C GLU A 162 -20.17 17.40 -12.46
N ALA A 163 -18.88 17.32 -12.11
CA ALA A 163 -18.45 16.99 -10.75
C ALA A 163 -18.96 18.01 -9.72
N ALA A 164 -18.78 19.31 -9.97
CA ALA A 164 -19.26 20.38 -9.09
C ALA A 164 -20.78 20.32 -8.92
N LYS A 165 -21.52 20.16 -10.03
CA LYS A 165 -22.98 20.00 -10.02
C LYS A 165 -23.44 18.80 -9.19
N GLN A 166 -22.84 17.62 -9.35
CA GLN A 166 -23.20 16.44 -8.56
C GLN A 166 -22.80 16.55 -7.09
N MET A 167 -21.76 17.33 -6.77
CA MET A 167 -21.44 17.69 -5.39
C MET A 167 -22.39 18.74 -4.79
N GLY A 168 -23.18 19.44 -5.62
CA GLY A 168 -23.99 20.58 -5.20
C GLY A 168 -23.15 21.82 -4.88
N ALA A 169 -21.98 21.95 -5.51
CA ALA A 169 -21.03 23.05 -5.31
C ALA A 169 -21.07 24.03 -6.48
N ASP A 170 -20.83 25.31 -6.20
CA ASP A 170 -20.56 26.32 -7.23
C ASP A 170 -19.13 26.16 -7.75
N ALA A 171 -18.97 26.13 -9.08
CA ALA A 171 -17.67 26.00 -9.72
C ALA A 171 -16.70 27.12 -9.30
N ALA A 172 -17.18 28.34 -9.06
CA ALA A 172 -16.34 29.44 -8.58
C ALA A 172 -15.72 29.19 -7.19
N HIS A 173 -16.29 28.27 -6.42
CA HIS A 173 -15.85 27.84 -5.10
C HIS A 173 -15.28 26.42 -5.08
N CYS A 174 -14.90 25.89 -6.25
CA CYS A 174 -14.20 24.62 -6.38
C CYS A 174 -12.69 24.82 -6.57
N LEU A 175 -11.91 23.93 -5.96
CA LEU A 175 -10.47 23.79 -6.18
C LEU A 175 -10.20 22.49 -6.94
N VAL A 176 -9.60 22.60 -8.12
CA VAL A 176 -9.11 21.46 -8.88
C VAL A 176 -7.65 21.19 -8.52
N ILE A 177 -7.30 19.92 -8.31
CA ILE A 177 -5.93 19.45 -8.13
C ILE A 177 -5.59 18.53 -9.31
N GLU A 178 -4.55 18.88 -10.05
CA GLU A 178 -4.23 18.30 -11.37
C GLU A 178 -2.73 18.24 -11.62
N ASP A 179 -2.25 17.26 -12.38
CA ASP A 179 -0.83 17.14 -12.76
C ASP A 179 -0.58 17.53 -14.23
N SER A 180 -1.62 17.63 -15.06
CA SER A 180 -1.49 17.78 -16.49
C SER A 180 -1.90 19.16 -17.00
N VAL A 181 -1.22 19.69 -18.02
CA VAL A 181 -1.60 20.95 -18.68
C VAL A 181 -3.01 20.88 -19.28
N ILE A 182 -3.41 19.71 -19.82
CA ILE A 182 -4.78 19.48 -20.33
C ILE A 182 -5.80 19.71 -19.21
N GLY A 183 -5.58 19.09 -18.07
CA GLY A 183 -6.51 19.15 -16.95
C GLY A 183 -6.53 20.51 -16.28
N VAL A 184 -5.37 21.17 -16.16
CA VAL A 184 -5.30 22.57 -15.72
C VAL A 184 -6.12 23.47 -16.63
N LYS A 185 -6.00 23.34 -17.95
CA LYS A 185 -6.83 24.10 -18.91
C LYS A 185 -8.32 23.83 -18.72
N ALA A 186 -8.73 22.58 -18.50
CA ALA A 186 -10.11 22.23 -18.22
C ALA A 186 -10.63 22.86 -16.93
N GLY A 187 -9.85 22.83 -15.84
CA GLY A 187 -10.23 23.44 -14.56
C GLY A 187 -10.38 24.96 -14.67
N LYS A 188 -9.44 25.62 -15.37
CA LYS A 188 -9.55 27.07 -15.65
C LYS A 188 -10.74 27.40 -16.54
N ALA A 189 -11.00 26.61 -17.58
CA ALA A 189 -12.17 26.78 -18.45
C ALA A 189 -13.50 26.57 -17.70
N ALA A 190 -13.50 25.77 -16.63
CA ALA A 190 -14.66 25.58 -15.76
C ALA A 190 -14.88 26.74 -14.76
N GLY A 191 -14.02 27.77 -14.76
CA GLY A 191 -14.08 28.90 -13.84
C GLY A 191 -13.56 28.57 -12.43
N MET A 192 -12.84 27.46 -12.26
CA MET A 192 -12.37 26.97 -10.96
C MET A 192 -10.97 27.49 -10.62
N LYS A 193 -10.62 27.41 -9.33
CA LYS A 193 -9.23 27.51 -8.88
C LYS A 193 -8.49 26.21 -9.18
N VAL A 194 -7.21 26.30 -9.54
CA VAL A 194 -6.42 25.12 -9.91
C VAL A 194 -5.07 25.13 -9.20
N VAL A 195 -4.76 24.03 -8.51
CA VAL A 195 -3.42 23.68 -8.04
C VAL A 195 -2.85 22.62 -8.98
N ALA A 196 -1.73 22.95 -9.63
CA ALA A 196 -1.00 22.01 -10.46
C ALA A 196 0.07 21.25 -9.63
N VAL A 197 0.22 19.94 -9.85
CA VAL A 197 1.22 19.06 -9.21
C VAL A 197 1.90 18.21 -10.28
N PRO A 198 2.67 18.81 -11.20
CA PRO A 198 3.22 18.10 -12.35
C PRO A 198 4.21 16.99 -11.96
N SER A 199 4.14 15.86 -12.67
CA SER A 199 5.15 14.79 -12.57
C SER A 199 6.54 15.23 -13.06
N PHE A 200 6.61 16.16 -14.02
CA PHE A 200 7.85 16.60 -14.62
C PHE A 200 8.20 18.05 -14.30
N HIS A 201 9.24 18.22 -13.48
CA HIS A 201 9.64 19.55 -12.97
C HIS A 201 10.29 20.47 -14.00
N SER A 202 10.71 19.95 -15.16
CA SER A 202 11.25 20.75 -16.26
C SER A 202 10.21 21.55 -17.05
N GLU A 203 8.92 21.44 -16.71
CA GLU A 203 7.81 21.99 -17.51
C GLU A 203 6.93 23.00 -16.75
N PHE A 204 7.39 23.49 -15.59
CA PHE A 204 6.64 24.40 -14.73
C PHE A 204 6.11 25.65 -15.45
N ASP A 205 6.84 26.17 -16.44
CA ASP A 205 6.42 27.32 -17.25
C ASP A 205 5.09 27.07 -18.01
N GLN A 206 4.80 25.81 -18.34
CA GLN A 206 3.55 25.42 -19.02
C GLN A 206 2.32 25.50 -18.11
N TYR A 207 2.54 25.56 -16.79
CA TYR A 207 1.51 25.62 -15.75
C TYR A 207 1.21 27.05 -15.29
N SER A 208 1.70 28.07 -16.00
CA SER A 208 1.54 29.50 -15.69
C SER A 208 0.09 29.98 -15.53
N ILE A 209 -0.89 29.23 -16.04
CA ILE A 209 -2.33 29.53 -15.88
C ILE A 209 -2.95 28.96 -14.60
N ALA A 210 -2.24 28.06 -13.89
CA ALA A 210 -2.69 27.54 -12.61
C ALA A 210 -2.58 28.61 -11.51
N ASP A 211 -3.42 28.53 -10.48
CA ASP A 211 -3.38 29.47 -9.36
C ASP A 211 -2.23 29.16 -8.40
N SER A 212 -1.75 27.91 -8.37
CA SER A 212 -0.53 27.49 -7.66
C SER A 212 0.08 26.28 -8.35
N VAL A 213 1.40 26.13 -8.27
CA VAL A 213 2.12 24.94 -8.76
C VAL A 213 2.95 24.38 -7.60
N LEU A 214 2.72 23.11 -7.28
CA LEU A 214 3.40 22.38 -6.21
C LEU A 214 4.24 21.26 -6.81
N ARG A 215 5.26 20.80 -6.08
CA ARG A 215 6.07 19.64 -6.50
C ARG A 215 5.56 18.33 -5.89
N SER A 216 4.79 18.45 -4.82
CA SER A 216 4.22 17.33 -4.08
C SER A 216 2.93 17.76 -3.40
N LEU A 217 1.97 16.84 -3.20
CA LEU A 217 0.79 17.13 -2.38
C LEU A 217 1.16 17.36 -0.90
N LEU A 218 2.35 16.95 -0.47
CA LEU A 218 2.89 17.26 0.86
C LEU A 218 3.14 18.78 1.07
N GLU A 219 3.30 19.55 -0.01
CA GLU A 219 3.48 21.01 0.06
C GLU A 219 2.15 21.78 0.17
N LEU A 220 1.01 21.11 -0.06
CA LEU A 220 -0.29 21.75 -0.05
C LEU A 220 -0.60 22.29 1.36
N LYS A 221 -1.01 23.55 1.43
CA LYS A 221 -1.50 24.24 2.63
C LYS A 221 -3.00 24.56 2.45
N PRO A 222 -3.92 23.72 2.96
CA PRO A 222 -5.36 23.90 2.74
C PRO A 222 -5.88 25.27 3.18
N GLU A 223 -5.31 25.83 4.24
CA GLU A 223 -5.68 27.12 4.81
C GLU A 223 -5.48 28.31 3.86
N LEU A 224 -4.55 28.21 2.89
CA LEU A 224 -4.40 29.24 1.85
C LEU A 224 -5.61 29.32 0.91
N TRP A 225 -6.44 28.27 0.90
CA TRP A 225 -7.66 28.14 0.10
C TRP A 225 -8.93 28.25 0.96
N GLY A 226 -8.80 28.63 2.24
CA GLY A 226 -9.92 28.68 3.18
C GLY A 226 -10.42 27.32 3.65
N LEU A 227 -9.67 26.24 3.39
CA LEU A 227 -9.97 24.90 3.90
C LEU A 227 -9.33 24.70 5.29
N PRO A 228 -9.83 23.75 6.11
CA PRO A 228 -9.25 23.48 7.43
C PRO A 228 -7.76 23.13 7.35
N PRO A 229 -6.89 23.70 8.20
CA PRO A 229 -5.46 23.41 8.18
C PRO A 229 -5.18 21.97 8.61
N PHE A 230 -4.06 21.42 8.18
CA PHE A 230 -3.60 20.13 8.69
C PHE A 230 -3.18 20.21 10.17
N GLU A 231 -3.47 19.17 10.95
CA GLU A 231 -3.22 19.11 12.41
C GLU A 231 -2.27 17.96 12.81
N ASP A 232 -1.64 17.29 11.84
CA ASP A 232 -0.93 16.02 12.00
C ASP A 232 0.61 16.16 12.06
N TRP A 233 1.11 17.38 12.21
CA TRP A 233 2.53 17.66 12.39
C TRP A 233 2.96 17.41 13.84
N VAL A 234 4.09 16.73 14.02
CA VAL A 234 4.70 16.46 15.34
C VAL A 234 6.08 17.12 15.39
N GLY A 235 6.23 18.21 16.14
CA GLY A 235 7.53 18.88 16.30
C GLY A 235 8.19 19.31 14.98
N ASN A 236 7.38 19.81 14.03
CA ASN A 236 7.78 20.17 12.65
C ASN A 236 8.16 18.97 11.74
N ALA A 237 7.80 17.76 12.13
CA ALA A 237 7.93 16.57 11.31
C ALA A 237 6.54 15.99 10.97
N LEU A 238 6.36 15.63 9.70
CA LEU A 238 5.17 14.96 9.20
C LEU A 238 5.48 13.48 8.96
N LEU A 239 4.66 12.59 9.51
CA LEU A 239 4.70 11.16 9.17
C LEU A 239 4.08 10.96 7.78
N VAL A 240 4.83 10.30 6.89
CA VAL A 240 4.37 9.98 5.54
C VAL A 240 4.31 8.48 5.35
N GLU A 241 3.64 8.05 4.28
CA GLU A 241 3.64 6.64 3.89
C GLU A 241 5.07 6.18 3.62
N PRO A 242 5.54 5.11 4.28
CA PRO A 242 6.91 4.67 4.14
C PRO A 242 7.26 4.32 2.70
N VAL A 243 8.42 4.79 2.25
CA VAL A 243 8.95 4.45 0.93
C VAL A 243 10.35 3.89 1.07
N SER A 244 10.54 2.63 0.66
CA SER A 244 11.84 1.96 0.68
C SER A 244 12.48 1.93 -0.72
N PHE A 245 13.80 2.08 -0.77
CA PHE A 245 14.59 1.93 -1.98
C PHE A 245 16.05 1.57 -1.66
N ARG A 246 16.76 1.05 -2.65
CA ARG A 246 18.21 0.81 -2.59
C ARG A 246 18.95 1.93 -3.32
N GLY A 247 20.07 2.35 -2.76
CA GLY A 247 20.86 3.43 -3.33
C GLY A 247 22.35 3.32 -3.04
N LEU A 248 23.13 3.95 -3.90
CA LEU A 248 24.57 4.09 -3.78
C LEU A 248 24.85 5.46 -3.17
N TYR A 249 25.39 5.45 -1.95
CA TYR A 249 25.83 6.66 -1.26
C TYR A 249 27.30 6.92 -1.58
N LYS A 250 27.60 8.15 -1.99
CA LYS A 250 28.95 8.62 -2.32
C LYS A 250 29.07 10.11 -2.05
N ASN A 251 29.98 10.48 -1.16
CA ASN A 251 30.29 11.89 -0.83
C ASN A 251 29.05 12.75 -0.51
N GLY A 252 28.14 12.27 0.34
CA GLY A 252 26.93 13.00 0.71
C GLY A 252 25.83 13.04 -0.36
N LEU A 253 26.02 12.31 -1.47
CA LEU A 253 25.00 12.13 -2.51
C LEU A 253 24.51 10.69 -2.51
N LEU A 254 23.20 10.53 -2.63
CA LEU A 254 22.56 9.24 -2.81
C LEU A 254 22.05 9.12 -4.25
N ARG A 255 22.30 7.99 -4.88
CA ARG A 255 21.71 7.64 -6.19
C ARG A 255 20.95 6.36 -6.02
N ASP A 256 19.66 6.41 -6.25
CA ASP A 256 18.85 5.20 -6.26
C ASP A 256 19.19 4.34 -7.47
N PHE A 257 19.16 3.03 -7.26
CA PHE A 257 19.26 2.04 -8.32
C PHE A 257 18.30 0.92 -8.00
N ALA A 258 17.52 0.48 -8.99
CA ALA A 258 16.86 -0.81 -8.92
C ALA A 258 17.79 -1.85 -9.53
N ASP A 259 17.79 -3.07 -8.99
CA ASP A 259 18.62 -4.17 -9.50
C ASP A 259 18.30 -4.47 -10.99
N ASP A 260 17.09 -4.09 -11.48
CA ASP A 260 16.61 -4.38 -12.85
C ASP A 260 15.92 -3.19 -13.60
N GLY A 261 16.03 -1.92 -13.16
CA GLY A 261 15.18 -0.88 -13.77
C GLY A 261 15.36 0.60 -13.34
N PRO A 262 14.45 1.49 -13.78
CA PRO A 262 14.44 2.91 -13.40
C PRO A 262 14.15 3.10 -11.90
N SER A 263 14.28 4.35 -11.42
CA SER A 263 14.01 4.75 -10.04
C SER A 263 12.71 4.13 -9.48
N ALA A 264 12.80 3.56 -8.27
CA ALA A 264 11.63 3.04 -7.54
C ALA A 264 10.78 4.15 -6.87
N LEU A 265 11.31 5.37 -6.81
CA LEU A 265 10.70 6.51 -6.13
C LEU A 265 9.88 7.34 -7.14
N PRO A 266 8.62 7.69 -6.85
CA PRO A 266 7.82 8.61 -7.66
C PRO A 266 8.47 10.00 -7.79
N ASP A 267 8.19 10.71 -8.88
CA ASP A 267 8.80 12.02 -9.15
C ASP A 267 8.31 13.15 -8.21
N GLN A 268 7.18 12.93 -7.55
CA GLN A 268 6.56 13.80 -6.54
C GLN A 268 7.14 13.59 -5.13
N VAL A 269 8.11 12.68 -4.95
CA VAL A 269 8.95 12.65 -3.74
C VAL A 269 9.95 13.78 -3.84
N PHE A 270 9.62 14.92 -3.23
CA PHE A 270 10.36 16.17 -3.32
C PHE A 270 10.41 16.89 -1.97
N GLY A 271 11.54 17.55 -1.69
CA GLY A 271 11.75 18.34 -0.48
C GLY A 271 12.71 17.66 0.50
N VAL A 272 12.65 18.08 1.76
CA VAL A 272 13.47 17.51 2.83
C VAL A 272 12.68 16.43 3.55
N HIS A 273 13.24 15.23 3.51
CA HIS A 273 12.70 14.01 4.09
C HIS A 273 13.66 13.45 5.14
N PHE A 274 13.16 12.55 5.97
CA PHE A 274 13.99 11.82 6.91
C PHE A 274 13.51 10.38 7.09
N GLY A 275 14.38 9.55 7.66
CA GLY A 275 14.08 8.15 7.92
C GLY A 275 15.30 7.39 8.40
N TRP A 276 15.35 6.11 8.03
CA TRP A 276 16.42 5.21 8.40
C TRP A 276 17.15 4.71 7.16
N ALA A 277 18.46 4.55 7.28
CA ALA A 277 19.27 3.86 6.29
C ALA A 277 19.99 2.69 6.93
N LYS A 278 20.18 1.63 6.16
CA LYS A 278 21.01 0.48 6.51
C LYS A 278 22.09 0.32 5.44
N PRO A 279 23.30 0.84 5.68
CA PRO A 279 24.45 0.52 4.84
C PRO A 279 24.80 -0.97 5.01
N GLU A 280 25.32 -1.60 3.94
CA GLU A 280 25.70 -3.03 3.98
C GLU A 280 26.60 -3.34 5.19
N ALA A 281 27.71 -2.62 5.35
CA ALA A 281 28.70 -2.90 6.40
C ALA A 281 28.47 -2.21 7.76
N TYR A 282 27.36 -1.50 7.96
CA TYR A 282 27.16 -0.65 9.15
C TYR A 282 25.82 -0.90 9.84
N LYS A 283 25.69 -0.43 11.08
CA LYS A 283 24.40 -0.43 11.81
C LYS A 283 23.38 0.48 11.11
N PHE A 284 22.12 0.36 11.52
CA PHE A 284 21.10 1.33 11.13
C PHE A 284 21.51 2.73 11.56
N ILE A 285 21.35 3.68 10.64
CA ILE A 285 21.66 5.08 10.85
C ILE A 285 20.43 5.93 10.54
N LYS A 286 20.30 7.04 11.25
CA LYS A 286 19.32 8.05 10.91
C LYS A 286 19.80 8.82 9.69
N ILE A 287 18.90 9.18 8.80
CA ILE A 287 19.24 9.88 7.57
C ILE A 287 18.26 11.02 7.30
N VAL A 288 18.79 12.14 6.82
CA VAL A 288 18.04 13.25 6.24
C VAL A 288 18.37 13.32 4.76
N LEU A 289 17.34 13.46 3.93
CA LEU A 289 17.44 13.49 2.48
C LEU A 289 16.87 14.81 1.96
N GLY A 290 17.69 15.59 1.26
CA GLY A 290 17.24 16.68 0.41
C GLY A 290 17.03 16.14 -0.99
N ILE A 291 15.77 16.01 -1.42
CA ILE A 291 15.40 15.42 -2.70
C ILE A 291 14.89 16.52 -3.63
N GLY A 292 15.63 16.75 -4.70
CA GLY A 292 15.30 17.74 -5.72
C GLY A 292 15.69 17.30 -7.13
N TRP A 293 15.68 18.23 -8.07
CA TRP A 293 15.95 18.00 -9.48
C TRP A 293 17.06 18.90 -10.01
N GLY A 294 17.89 18.36 -10.89
CA GLY A 294 18.88 19.12 -11.64
C GLY A 294 18.49 19.22 -13.11
N HIS A 295 18.45 20.43 -13.65
CA HIS A 295 18.29 20.65 -15.09
C HIS A 295 19.66 20.52 -15.78
N GLY A 296 19.85 19.43 -16.53
CA GLY A 296 20.92 19.32 -17.52
C GLY A 296 20.41 19.63 -18.92
N CYS A 297 21.33 19.82 -19.88
CA CYS A 297 21.02 20.19 -21.28
C CYS A 297 20.00 19.25 -21.98
N CYS A 298 19.91 17.98 -21.55
CA CYS A 298 19.06 16.98 -22.23
C CYS A 298 18.22 16.08 -21.29
N SER A 299 18.23 16.28 -19.96
CA SER A 299 17.36 15.54 -19.03
C SER A 299 17.31 16.18 -17.64
N SER A 300 16.13 16.17 -17.01
CA SER A 300 15.99 16.34 -15.57
C SER A 300 16.49 15.08 -14.88
N LYS A 301 17.41 15.23 -13.93
CA LYS A 301 17.89 14.12 -13.09
C LYS A 301 17.62 14.41 -11.64
N ARG A 302 17.04 13.45 -10.94
CA ARG A 302 16.86 13.55 -9.49
C ARG A 302 18.21 13.66 -8.81
N LYS A 303 18.30 14.58 -7.86
CA LYS A 303 19.46 14.79 -7.00
C LYS A 303 19.01 14.59 -5.57
N MET A 304 19.62 13.61 -4.91
CA MET A 304 19.37 13.34 -3.49
C MET A 304 20.64 13.66 -2.72
N GLN A 305 20.62 14.75 -1.96
CA GLN A 305 21.61 15.02 -0.94
C GLN A 305 21.25 14.20 0.30
N ALA A 306 22.21 13.52 0.89
CA ALA A 306 22.03 12.71 2.08
C ALA A 306 22.94 13.21 3.20
N CYS A 307 22.36 13.43 4.37
CA CYS A 307 23.08 13.73 5.60
C CYS A 307 22.79 12.63 6.63
N LEU A 308 23.85 12.00 7.14
CA LEU A 308 23.75 10.95 8.15
C LEU A 308 23.67 11.61 9.52
N VAL A 309 22.63 11.29 10.27
CA VAL A 309 22.37 11.80 11.62
C VAL A 309 22.86 10.73 12.60
N ASP A 310 23.66 11.13 13.58
CA ASP A 310 24.26 10.28 14.62
C ASP A 310 25.38 9.30 14.18
N SER A 311 26.01 9.48 13.01
CA SER A 311 27.22 8.70 12.68
C SER A 311 28.36 9.11 13.62
N SER A 312 28.67 8.26 14.59
CA SER A 312 29.65 8.47 15.67
C SER A 312 31.10 8.48 15.17
N GLY A 313 31.46 9.44 14.32
CA GLY A 313 32.83 9.62 13.81
C GLY A 313 33.29 8.60 12.77
N GLU A 314 32.48 7.60 12.42
CA GLU A 314 32.76 6.69 11.31
C GLU A 314 32.50 7.40 9.98
N GLN A 315 33.57 7.64 9.20
CA GLN A 315 33.43 8.10 7.82
C GLN A 315 32.88 6.95 6.96
N ILE A 316 31.56 6.83 6.89
CA ILE A 316 30.90 5.96 5.92
C ILE A 316 31.27 6.51 4.53
N GLN A 317 32.21 5.85 3.87
CA GLN A 317 32.63 6.13 2.50
C GLN A 317 31.95 5.13 1.56
N ASP A 318 31.62 5.60 0.35
CA ASP A 318 31.12 4.86 -0.82
C ASP A 318 30.51 3.47 -0.53
N CYS A 319 29.21 3.42 -0.25
CA CYS A 319 28.53 2.18 0.09
C CYS A 319 27.14 2.08 -0.53
N LYS A 320 26.68 0.83 -0.71
CA LYS A 320 25.28 0.57 -0.96
C LYS A 320 24.53 0.62 0.36
N MET A 321 23.33 1.20 0.32
CA MET A 321 22.44 1.24 1.46
C MET A 321 21.00 1.02 1.02
N GLU A 322 20.25 0.35 1.88
CA GLU A 322 18.80 0.37 1.83
C GLU A 322 18.31 1.55 2.66
N VAL A 323 17.33 2.28 2.14
CA VAL A 323 16.82 3.50 2.75
C VAL A 323 15.31 3.42 2.82
N VAL A 324 14.76 3.78 3.99
CA VAL A 324 13.32 3.89 4.22
C VAL A 324 13.04 5.33 4.63
N ILE A 325 12.33 6.05 3.76
CA ILE A 325 11.77 7.37 4.05
C ILE A 325 10.51 7.17 4.88
N LEU A 326 10.42 7.86 6.03
CA LEU A 326 9.28 7.77 6.95
C LEU A 326 8.63 9.12 7.22
N GLY A 327 9.37 10.21 7.01
CA GLY A 327 8.85 11.53 7.30
C GLY A 327 9.28 12.60 6.33
N TYR A 328 8.61 13.74 6.46
CA TYR A 328 8.76 14.95 5.67
C TYR A 328 8.88 16.15 6.61
N ILE A 329 9.71 17.13 6.24
CA ILE A 329 9.93 18.35 7.03
C ILE A 329 9.39 19.56 6.27
N ARG A 330 9.82 19.73 5.00
CA ARG A 330 9.48 20.91 4.20
C ARG A 330 9.80 20.72 2.73
N GLY A 331 9.28 21.62 1.89
CA GLY A 331 9.65 21.76 0.48
C GLY A 331 10.98 22.49 0.29
N SER A 332 11.18 23.07 -0.89
CA SER A 332 12.34 23.94 -1.16
C SER A 332 12.29 25.24 -0.35
N CYS A 333 13.46 25.76 0.04
CA CYS A 333 13.58 27.07 0.70
C CYS A 333 13.38 28.23 -0.27
N ASP A 334 13.69 28.03 -1.55
CA ASP A 334 13.51 29.06 -2.58
C ASP A 334 12.06 29.05 -3.03
N GLU A 335 11.42 30.22 -3.07
CA GLU A 335 10.02 30.44 -3.51
C GLU A 335 9.78 29.97 -4.97
N GLY A 336 9.75 28.65 -5.19
CA GLY A 336 9.42 27.99 -6.46
C GLY A 336 10.48 28.04 -7.56
N LYS A 337 11.55 28.85 -7.43
CA LYS A 337 12.49 29.12 -8.54
C LYS A 337 13.61 28.09 -8.74
N SER A 338 13.91 27.27 -7.74
CA SER A 338 15.01 26.31 -7.77
C SER A 338 14.52 24.92 -7.42
N ASP A 339 14.79 23.97 -8.30
CA ASP A 339 14.58 22.54 -8.05
C ASP A 339 15.65 21.93 -7.12
N LYS A 340 16.61 22.72 -6.66
CA LYS A 340 17.59 22.26 -5.68
C LYS A 340 16.98 22.31 -4.28
N VAL A 341 17.31 21.29 -3.48
CA VAL A 341 16.94 21.21 -2.08
C VAL A 341 18.22 21.05 -1.27
N GLU A 342 18.48 22.01 -0.38
CA GLU A 342 19.59 21.97 0.56
C GLU A 342 19.10 21.56 1.94
N ILE A 343 19.90 20.76 2.64
CA ILE A 343 19.65 20.34 4.02
C ILE A 343 20.27 21.36 4.98
N LEU A 344 19.46 21.96 5.84
CA LEU A 344 19.87 22.90 6.89
C LEU A 344 20.17 22.16 8.21
N GLU A 345 20.91 22.81 9.12
CA GLU A 345 21.16 22.24 10.46
C GLU A 345 19.86 22.04 11.26
N GLU A 346 18.88 22.92 11.08
CA GLU A 346 17.56 22.79 11.70
C GLU A 346 16.84 21.52 11.23
N ASP A 347 16.92 21.17 9.94
CA ASP A 347 16.32 19.94 9.41
C ASP A 347 16.91 18.69 10.07
N LYS A 348 18.21 18.70 10.36
CA LYS A 348 18.89 17.60 11.07
C LYS A 348 18.42 17.49 12.51
N SER A 349 18.23 18.64 13.18
CA SER A 349 17.70 18.68 14.54
C SER A 349 16.27 18.14 14.61
N ILE A 350 15.39 18.59 13.70
CA ILE A 350 14.01 18.11 13.57
C ILE A 350 13.99 16.60 13.32
N ALA A 351 14.76 16.12 12.34
CA ALA A 351 14.82 14.69 12.01
C ALA A 351 15.34 13.84 13.17
N SER A 352 16.41 14.29 13.85
CA SER A 352 16.96 13.55 14.99
C SER A 352 15.96 13.44 16.13
N ALA A 353 15.26 14.54 16.45
CA ALA A 353 14.21 14.56 17.46
C ALA A 353 13.04 13.66 17.07
N ALA A 354 12.54 13.77 15.83
CA ALA A 354 11.43 12.98 15.33
C ALA A 354 11.73 11.47 15.35
N LEU A 355 12.91 11.04 14.89
CA LEU A 355 13.32 9.63 14.85
C LEU A 355 13.53 9.00 16.24
N ASN A 356 13.55 9.79 17.31
CA ASN A 356 13.54 9.29 18.69
C ASN A 356 12.13 9.07 19.24
N LEU A 357 11.08 9.56 18.56
CA LEU A 357 9.69 9.33 18.93
C LEU A 357 9.24 7.94 18.48
N SER A 358 8.31 7.34 19.21
CA SER A 358 7.78 5.99 18.93
C SER A 358 7.22 5.84 17.51
N GLU A 359 6.58 6.90 17.02
CA GLU A 359 5.87 7.03 15.76
C GLU A 359 6.79 6.92 14.55
N PHE A 360 8.08 7.26 14.70
CA PHE A 360 9.09 7.22 13.64
C PHE A 360 10.21 6.21 13.95
N SER A 361 10.08 5.46 15.05
CA SER A 361 11.13 4.59 15.57
C SER A 361 11.44 3.45 14.61
N LEU A 362 12.72 3.06 14.55
CA LEU A 362 13.18 1.94 13.73
C LEU A 362 12.38 0.66 14.00
N GLY A 363 11.99 0.41 15.25
CA GLY A 363 11.27 -0.81 15.65
C GLY A 363 9.94 -1.00 14.90
N ALA A 364 9.21 0.08 14.60
CA ALA A 364 7.95 0.03 13.87
C ALA A 364 8.12 -0.28 12.37
N PHE A 365 9.29 0.04 11.80
CA PHE A 365 9.54 0.00 10.36
C PHE A 365 10.69 -0.92 9.95
N LYS A 366 11.28 -1.65 10.91
CA LYS A 366 12.41 -2.55 10.67
C LYS A 366 12.09 -3.64 9.65
N SER A 367 10.82 -4.06 9.56
CA SER A 367 10.34 -5.05 8.57
C SER A 367 10.32 -4.53 7.13
N LEU A 368 10.44 -3.21 6.90
CA LEU A 368 10.48 -2.63 5.56
C LEU A 368 11.86 -2.73 4.90
N PHE A 369 12.88 -3.15 5.66
CA PHE A 369 14.20 -3.46 5.14
C PHE A 369 14.26 -4.91 4.68
N SER A 370 14.98 -5.15 3.59
CA SER A 370 15.23 -6.49 3.08
C SER A 370 15.91 -7.37 4.12
N GLU A 371 15.64 -8.69 4.08
CA GLU A 371 16.24 -9.62 5.03
C GLU A 371 17.78 -9.56 5.01
N VAL A 372 18.40 -9.29 3.86
CA VAL A 372 19.85 -9.06 3.74
C VAL A 372 20.31 -7.87 4.59
N ALA A 373 19.60 -6.75 4.54
CA ALA A 373 19.91 -5.58 5.36
C ALA A 373 19.70 -5.86 6.87
N LEU A 374 18.83 -6.81 7.22
CA LEU A 374 18.55 -7.21 8.60
C LEU A 374 19.51 -8.28 9.14
N GLN A 375 20.11 -9.10 8.28
CA GLN A 375 21.00 -10.21 8.64
C GLN A 375 22.37 -9.75 9.21
N ASP A 376 22.86 -8.56 8.83
CA ASP A 376 24.18 -8.08 9.27
C ASP A 376 24.26 -7.60 10.74
N GLU A 377 23.13 -7.48 11.45
CA GLU A 377 23.17 -7.38 12.92
C GLU A 377 23.50 -8.71 13.60
N CYS A 378 23.25 -9.85 12.93
CA CYS A 378 23.48 -11.19 13.45
C CYS A 378 24.91 -11.70 13.24
N ASN A 379 25.76 -10.99 12.49
CA ASN A 379 27.16 -11.37 12.26
C ASN A 379 28.11 -11.05 13.44
N LEU A 380 27.60 -11.00 14.67
CA LEU A 380 28.37 -11.31 15.87
C LEU A 380 28.20 -12.76 16.35
N ASN A 381 27.34 -13.57 15.72
CA ASN A 381 27.34 -15.03 15.91
C ASN A 381 26.71 -15.75 14.70
N GLY A 382 27.56 -16.29 13.84
CA GLY A 382 27.28 -17.51 13.06
C GLY A 382 26.31 -17.38 11.89
N LYS A 383 26.89 -17.16 10.69
CA LYS A 383 26.43 -17.54 9.34
C LYS A 383 24.96 -17.98 9.18
N LEU A 384 24.22 -17.25 8.36
CA LEU A 384 23.14 -17.81 7.54
C LEU A 384 23.16 -17.17 6.15
N THR A 385 23.05 -18.02 5.11
CA THR A 385 22.99 -17.63 3.69
C THR A 385 21.60 -18.03 3.18
N ILE A 386 20.88 -17.15 2.49
CA ILE A 386 19.59 -17.48 1.84
C ILE A 386 19.58 -17.00 0.38
N TYR A 387 19.05 -17.84 -0.50
CA TYR A 387 18.87 -17.65 -1.95
C TYR A 387 17.41 -17.28 -2.30
N PRO A 388 17.16 -16.65 -3.47
CA PRO A 388 15.82 -16.17 -3.84
C PRO A 388 14.82 -17.27 -4.21
N PHE A 389 13.56 -16.95 -3.94
CA PHE A 389 12.34 -17.73 -4.07
C PHE A 389 12.08 -18.25 -5.50
N THR A 390 12.08 -19.57 -5.69
CA THR A 390 11.42 -20.24 -6.83
C THR A 390 10.80 -21.58 -6.41
N LEU A 391 9.50 -21.71 -6.72
CA LEU A 391 8.66 -22.93 -6.80
C LEU A 391 8.34 -23.77 -5.54
N ARG A 392 7.06 -23.67 -5.14
CA ARG A 392 6.08 -24.76 -4.97
C ARG A 392 6.60 -26.18 -5.27
N SER A 393 6.48 -27.12 -4.31
CA SER A 393 6.19 -28.55 -4.57
C SER A 393 6.11 -29.46 -3.32
N HIS A 394 6.58 -29.06 -2.14
CA HIS A 394 6.71 -30.00 -1.01
C HIS A 394 5.43 -30.21 -0.18
N ALA A 395 4.58 -29.20 0.02
CA ALA A 395 3.35 -29.38 0.81
C ALA A 395 2.31 -30.27 0.11
N ARG A 396 2.18 -30.16 -1.22
CA ARG A 396 1.29 -31.03 -2.03
C ARG A 396 1.81 -32.47 -2.12
N ALA A 397 3.12 -32.66 -2.09
CA ALA A 397 3.76 -33.98 -2.14
C ALA A 397 3.79 -34.69 -0.78
N ALA A 398 3.70 -33.96 0.34
CA ALA A 398 3.69 -34.53 1.68
C ALA A 398 2.33 -35.21 2.01
N LEU A 399 1.21 -34.59 1.62
CA LEU A 399 -0.13 -35.18 1.72
C LEU A 399 -0.31 -36.42 0.81
N GLU A 400 0.40 -36.48 -0.32
CA GLU A 400 0.35 -37.65 -1.22
C GLU A 400 1.28 -38.80 -0.78
N LYS A 401 2.24 -38.58 0.14
CA LYS A 401 3.29 -39.57 0.45
C LYS A 401 3.10 -40.40 1.72
N GLN A 402 2.06 -40.18 2.53
CA GLN A 402 1.95 -40.93 3.79
C GLN A 402 0.62 -41.63 4.12
N HIS A 403 -0.40 -41.58 3.26
CA HIS A 403 -1.67 -42.26 3.57
C HIS A 403 -2.16 -43.15 2.42
N SER A 404 -2.31 -44.45 2.72
CA SER A 404 -2.99 -45.42 1.87
C SER A 404 -4.42 -44.95 1.62
N ARG A 405 -4.71 -44.52 0.37
CA ARG A 405 -6.06 -44.13 -0.04
C ARG A 405 -7.04 -45.30 0.14
N ILE A 406 -7.94 -45.20 1.11
CA ILE A 406 -9.17 -45.98 1.15
C ILE A 406 -10.29 -45.03 0.76
N THR A 407 -11.00 -45.35 -0.32
CA THR A 407 -12.08 -44.51 -0.88
C THR A 407 -13.43 -45.10 -0.49
N PHE A 408 -14.30 -44.29 0.15
CA PHE A 408 -15.70 -44.62 0.41
C PHE A 408 -16.64 -43.52 -0.13
N PRO A 409 -17.93 -43.82 -0.38
CA PRO A 409 -18.81 -42.96 -1.18
C PRO A 409 -19.23 -41.67 -0.47
N LYS A 410 -19.36 -40.58 -1.25
CA LYS A 410 -19.75 -39.23 -0.81
C LYS A 410 -21.10 -39.21 -0.07
N LEU A 411 -21.12 -38.65 1.14
CA LEU A 411 -22.35 -38.21 1.81
C LEU A 411 -22.74 -36.83 1.28
N THR A 412 -23.96 -36.74 0.74
CA THR A 412 -24.60 -35.48 0.35
C THR A 412 -25.42 -34.95 1.54
N LYS A 413 -25.16 -33.73 1.99
CA LYS A 413 -26.15 -32.95 2.74
C LYS A 413 -26.21 -31.52 2.24
N SER A 414 -27.44 -31.11 1.95
CA SER A 414 -27.84 -29.76 1.58
C SER A 414 -28.03 -28.93 2.84
N THR A 415 -27.51 -27.71 2.86
CA THR A 415 -27.93 -26.70 3.83
C THR A 415 -28.04 -25.34 3.14
N THR A 416 -29.27 -24.83 3.15
CA THR A 416 -29.66 -23.47 2.79
C THR A 416 -28.99 -22.44 3.72
N PRO A 417 -28.68 -21.21 3.25
CA PRO A 417 -28.07 -20.18 4.10
C PRO A 417 -29.13 -19.57 5.02
N THR A 418 -28.95 -19.74 6.33
CA THR A 418 -29.77 -19.06 7.34
C THR A 418 -29.21 -17.65 7.56
N THR A 419 -30.05 -16.65 7.27
CA THR A 419 -29.85 -15.22 7.57
C THR A 419 -29.55 -14.96 9.04
N PHE A 420 -28.45 -14.24 9.34
CA PHE A 420 -28.20 -13.65 10.66
C PHE A 420 -28.15 -12.11 10.61
N LYS A 421 -28.77 -11.51 11.63
CA LYS A 421 -29.08 -10.08 11.75
C LYS A 421 -27.86 -9.24 12.14
N LYS A 422 -27.81 -8.05 11.55
CA LYS A 422 -26.98 -6.89 11.89
C LYS A 422 -27.09 -6.54 13.38
N LYS A 423 -25.97 -6.54 14.13
CA LYS A 423 -25.80 -5.82 15.40
C LYS A 423 -24.38 -5.28 15.51
N SER A 424 -24.23 -4.01 15.18
CA SER A 424 -22.99 -3.22 15.12
C SER A 424 -22.68 -2.52 16.45
N GLN A 425 -22.73 -3.22 17.59
CA GLN A 425 -22.73 -2.52 18.89
C GLN A 425 -22.04 -3.25 20.06
N ILE A 426 -21.14 -4.21 19.80
CA ILE A 426 -20.44 -4.97 20.86
C ILE A 426 -18.90 -4.84 20.77
N PHE A 427 -18.36 -4.08 19.82
CA PHE A 427 -16.89 -3.93 19.66
C PHE A 427 -16.20 -3.06 20.72
N GLU A 428 -16.90 -2.54 21.73
CA GLU A 428 -16.34 -1.57 22.70
C GLU A 428 -15.75 -2.21 23.96
N ASP A 429 -16.00 -3.49 24.25
CA ASP A 429 -15.64 -4.12 25.56
C ASP A 429 -14.72 -5.36 25.45
N MET A 430 -13.94 -5.53 24.37
CA MET A 430 -12.99 -6.64 24.27
C MET A 430 -11.69 -6.34 25.02
N GLU A 431 -11.36 -7.14 26.04
CA GLU A 431 -10.04 -7.10 26.68
C GLU A 431 -8.92 -7.41 25.65
N PHE A 432 -8.08 -6.41 25.43
CA PHE A 432 -7.08 -6.35 24.38
C PHE A 432 -5.92 -7.34 24.56
N PHE A 433 -5.46 -7.94 23.46
CA PHE A 433 -4.32 -8.86 23.46
C PHE A 433 -2.99 -8.11 23.68
N ARG A 434 -2.21 -8.59 24.63
CA ARG A 434 -0.94 -8.03 25.05
C ARG A 434 0.22 -8.81 24.42
N ARG A 435 1.37 -8.16 24.35
CA ARG A 435 2.62 -8.83 23.96
C ARG A 435 2.86 -10.04 24.87
N GLY A 436 3.09 -11.20 24.27
CA GLY A 436 3.32 -12.47 24.96
C GLY A 436 2.09 -13.39 25.05
N ASP A 437 0.89 -12.88 24.75
CA ASP A 437 -0.32 -13.68 24.71
C ASP A 437 -0.26 -14.71 23.56
N ARG A 438 -0.85 -15.89 23.77
CA ARG A 438 -0.86 -17.01 22.82
C ARG A 438 -2.20 -17.11 22.10
N PHE A 439 -2.15 -17.30 20.78
CA PHE A 439 -3.32 -17.41 19.91
C PHE A 439 -3.14 -18.52 18.88
N GLU A 440 -4.22 -18.80 18.17
CA GLU A 440 -4.19 -19.56 16.94
C GLU A 440 -4.64 -18.68 15.78
N VAL A 441 -3.93 -18.80 14.65
CA VAL A 441 -4.22 -18.06 13.42
C VAL A 441 -4.88 -18.97 12.41
N ALA A 442 -6.04 -18.56 11.88
CA ALA A 442 -6.71 -19.27 10.79
C ALA A 442 -5.99 -19.03 9.46
N SER A 443 -5.60 -20.10 8.76
CA SER A 443 -5.01 -19.97 7.42
C SER A 443 -6.06 -19.67 6.35
N LYS A 444 -5.76 -18.69 5.49
CA LYS A 444 -6.58 -18.31 4.32
C LYS A 444 -6.00 -18.81 2.99
N GLU A 445 -4.90 -19.57 3.03
CA GLU A 445 -4.25 -20.07 1.84
C GLU A 445 -4.99 -21.27 1.25
N ASP A 446 -5.13 -21.29 -0.08
CA ASP A 446 -5.69 -22.43 -0.81
C ASP A 446 -4.84 -23.69 -0.53
N GLY A 447 -5.46 -24.71 0.09
CA GLY A 447 -4.80 -25.94 0.55
C GLY A 447 -4.55 -26.00 2.07
N PHE A 448 -4.70 -24.89 2.78
CA PHE A 448 -4.61 -24.81 4.24
C PHE A 448 -5.91 -24.29 4.89
N LEU A 449 -6.96 -24.04 4.10
CA LEU A 449 -8.28 -23.65 4.61
C LEU A 449 -8.80 -24.64 5.66
N GLY A 450 -9.20 -24.12 6.83
CA GLY A 450 -9.66 -24.93 7.96
C GLY A 450 -8.56 -25.40 8.91
N SER A 451 -7.34 -24.87 8.78
CA SER A 451 -6.23 -25.07 9.73
C SER A 451 -5.95 -23.85 10.60
N TYR A 452 -5.47 -24.13 11.81
CA TYR A 452 -5.15 -23.16 12.84
C TYR A 452 -3.74 -23.39 13.38
N PHE A 453 -2.91 -22.35 13.42
CA PHE A 453 -1.52 -22.46 13.86
C PHE A 453 -1.25 -21.62 15.12
N GLU A 454 -0.63 -22.21 16.13
CA GLU A 454 -0.31 -21.52 17.39
C GLU A 454 0.76 -20.45 17.16
N ALA A 455 0.51 -19.24 17.65
CA ALA A 455 1.39 -18.10 17.54
C ALA A 455 1.38 -17.22 18.80
N ILE A 456 2.41 -16.42 18.97
CA ILE A 456 2.60 -15.50 20.11
C ILE A 456 2.52 -14.06 19.59
N VAL A 457 1.76 -13.20 20.27
CA VAL A 457 1.72 -11.76 19.97
C VAL A 457 3.07 -11.13 20.30
N MET A 458 3.75 -10.63 19.27
CA MET A 458 5.01 -9.92 19.42
C MET A 458 4.79 -8.43 19.65
N CYS A 459 3.80 -7.85 18.96
CA CYS A 459 3.44 -6.43 19.09
C CYS A 459 2.00 -6.17 18.60
N PRO A 460 1.13 -5.50 19.41
CA PRO A 460 -0.10 -4.90 18.90
C PRO A 460 0.18 -3.58 18.17
N THR A 461 -0.54 -3.28 17.08
CA THR A 461 -0.47 -1.98 16.38
C THR A 461 -1.24 -0.88 17.12
N LEU A 462 -0.88 0.40 16.88
CA LEU A 462 -1.47 1.58 17.55
C LEU A 462 -2.98 1.76 17.27
N ASP A 463 -3.48 1.28 16.13
CA ASP A 463 -4.90 1.30 15.76
C ASP A 463 -5.65 0.01 16.12
N GLN A 464 -4.96 -0.93 16.78
CA GLN A 464 -5.53 -2.13 17.42
C GLN A 464 -6.29 -3.07 16.45
N LYS A 465 -5.98 -3.02 15.16
CA LYS A 465 -6.63 -3.86 14.13
C LYS A 465 -5.71 -4.93 13.52
N ILE A 466 -4.40 -4.77 13.73
CA ILE A 466 -3.37 -5.62 13.12
C ILE A 466 -2.39 -6.10 14.21
N TYR A 467 -2.02 -7.38 14.18
CA TYR A 467 -1.10 -8.01 15.13
C TYR A 467 0.09 -8.60 14.39
N ILE A 468 1.29 -8.39 14.93
CA ILE A 468 2.48 -9.12 14.49
C ILE A 468 2.62 -10.35 15.37
N LEU A 469 2.54 -11.51 14.75
CA LEU A 469 2.64 -12.78 15.43
C LEU A 469 3.93 -13.50 15.08
N GLN A 470 4.39 -14.33 16.01
CA GLN A 470 5.42 -15.32 15.77
C GLN A 470 4.80 -16.70 15.98
N TYR A 471 4.72 -17.48 14.90
CA TYR A 471 4.26 -18.87 14.98
C TYR A 471 5.20 -19.68 15.85
N LYS A 472 4.66 -20.72 16.49
CA LYS A 472 5.45 -21.62 17.34
C LYS A 472 6.06 -22.76 16.54
N THR A 473 5.30 -23.25 15.56
CA THR A 473 5.59 -24.49 14.83
C THR A 473 5.86 -24.22 13.35
N LEU A 474 5.21 -23.22 12.74
CA LEU A 474 5.57 -22.77 11.40
C LEU A 474 6.94 -22.11 11.43
N LEU A 475 7.85 -22.65 10.62
CA LEU A 475 9.15 -22.07 10.37
C LEU A 475 9.12 -21.27 9.08
N LYS A 476 10.07 -20.36 8.95
CA LYS A 476 10.40 -19.78 7.66
C LYS A 476 10.82 -20.89 6.68
N ASP A 477 10.69 -20.64 5.38
CA ASP A 477 11.03 -21.61 4.32
C ASP A 477 12.47 -22.13 4.38
N ASP A 478 13.37 -21.35 4.97
CA ASP A 478 14.78 -21.66 5.18
C ASP A 478 15.06 -22.37 6.52
N LEU A 479 14.01 -22.66 7.30
CA LEU A 479 14.05 -23.26 8.63
C LEU A 479 14.87 -22.44 9.65
N SER A 480 15.17 -21.16 9.37
CA SER A 480 16.04 -20.31 10.20
C SER A 480 15.44 -19.91 11.54
N GLY A 481 14.15 -20.16 11.71
CA GLY A 481 13.42 -19.88 12.92
C GLY A 481 11.94 -19.76 12.66
N PRO A 482 11.18 -19.39 13.70
CA PRO A 482 9.73 -19.37 13.62
C PRO A 482 9.24 -18.25 12.68
N LEU A 483 8.24 -18.57 11.86
CA LEU A 483 7.59 -17.68 10.91
C LEU A 483 6.95 -16.51 11.67
N LYS A 484 7.03 -15.31 11.10
CA LYS A 484 6.37 -14.12 11.62
C LYS A 484 5.45 -13.53 10.56
N GLU A 485 4.24 -13.17 10.97
CA GLU A 485 3.21 -12.70 10.04
C GLU A 485 2.41 -11.54 10.65
N ILE A 486 1.87 -10.72 9.77
CA ILE A 486 0.96 -9.62 10.09
C ILE A 486 -0.46 -10.12 9.85
N VAL A 487 -1.28 -10.19 10.90
CA VAL A 487 -2.65 -10.71 10.82
C VAL A 487 -3.66 -9.73 11.40
N THR A 488 -4.92 -9.89 11.05
CA THR A 488 -6.04 -9.06 11.52
C THR A 488 -6.84 -9.74 12.63
N LEU A 489 -7.58 -8.98 13.44
CA LEU A 489 -8.43 -9.54 14.52
C LEU A 489 -9.33 -10.71 14.10
N PRO A 490 -10.01 -10.70 12.93
CA PRO A 490 -10.86 -11.82 12.53
C PRO A 490 -10.12 -13.12 12.20
N GLU A 491 -8.80 -13.06 12.03
CA GLU A 491 -7.95 -14.24 11.79
C GLU A 491 -7.44 -14.87 13.09
N LEU A 492 -7.70 -14.22 14.23
CA LEU A 492 -7.19 -14.63 15.53
C LEU A 492 -8.29 -15.24 16.40
N ARG A 493 -7.95 -16.36 17.03
CA ARG A 493 -8.68 -16.87 18.20
C ARG A 493 -7.73 -17.19 19.34
N PRO A 494 -8.11 -16.96 20.61
CA PRO A 494 -7.32 -17.43 21.75
C PRO A 494 -7.14 -18.94 21.68
N VAL A 495 -5.99 -19.45 22.14
CA VAL A 495 -5.76 -20.91 22.21
C VAL A 495 -6.90 -21.56 23.01
N PRO A 496 -7.64 -22.53 22.42
CA PRO A 496 -8.72 -23.22 23.11
C PRO A 496 -8.22 -23.90 24.39
N PRO A 497 -8.93 -23.77 25.53
CA PRO A 497 -8.62 -24.58 26.71
C PRO A 497 -8.81 -26.06 26.37
N GLN A 498 -7.93 -26.92 26.88
CA GLN A 498 -8.11 -28.38 26.71
C GLN A 498 -9.32 -28.85 27.53
N ILE A 499 -10.41 -29.19 26.82
CA ILE A 499 -11.55 -29.89 27.41
C ILE A 499 -11.23 -31.38 27.43
N MET A 500 -11.09 -31.94 28.63
CA MET A 500 -10.99 -33.39 28.79
C MET A 500 -12.34 -34.02 28.53
N VAL A 501 -12.40 -34.92 27.55
CA VAL A 501 -13.56 -35.76 27.25
C VAL A 501 -13.22 -37.21 27.56
N SER A 502 -14.20 -38.00 27.99
CA SER A 502 -13.99 -39.44 28.20
C SER A 502 -13.86 -40.22 26.90
N GLU A 503 -14.48 -39.72 25.82
CA GLU A 503 -14.31 -40.18 24.45
C GLU A 503 -14.93 -39.19 23.43
N PHE A 504 -14.59 -39.37 22.16
CA PHE A 504 -15.25 -38.70 21.03
C PHE A 504 -16.31 -39.62 20.40
N ASN A 505 -17.48 -39.08 20.10
CA ASN A 505 -18.59 -39.81 19.47
C ASN A 505 -18.55 -39.66 17.95
N LEU A 506 -19.25 -40.57 17.26
CA LEU A 506 -19.49 -40.46 15.83
C LEU A 506 -20.17 -39.13 15.51
N TYR A 507 -19.62 -38.41 14.52
CA TYR A 507 -20.01 -37.08 14.06
C TYR A 507 -19.66 -35.90 14.99
N ASP A 508 -18.89 -36.12 16.06
CA ASP A 508 -18.30 -35.00 16.81
C ASP A 508 -17.38 -34.20 15.89
N GLN A 509 -17.53 -32.86 15.90
CA GLN A 509 -16.53 -31.96 15.33
C GLN A 509 -15.33 -31.88 16.27
N VAL A 510 -14.14 -32.07 15.70
CA VAL A 510 -12.86 -32.10 16.40
C VAL A 510 -11.83 -31.24 15.68
N ASP A 511 -10.86 -30.74 16.43
CA ASP A 511 -9.61 -30.25 15.87
C ASP A 511 -8.59 -31.40 15.97
N ALA A 512 -8.04 -31.83 14.84
CA ALA A 512 -6.98 -32.85 14.76
C ALA A 512 -5.62 -32.18 14.57
N PHE A 513 -4.63 -32.54 15.39
CA PHE A 513 -3.27 -32.01 15.27
C PHE A 513 -2.49 -32.76 14.20
N ASP A 514 -2.12 -32.06 13.13
CA ASP A 514 -1.36 -32.61 12.01
C ASP A 514 -0.57 -31.51 11.32
N ASN A 515 0.60 -31.84 10.75
CA ASN A 515 1.50 -30.89 10.09
C ASN A 515 1.62 -29.55 10.84
N ASP A 516 1.93 -29.63 12.14
CA ASP A 516 2.21 -28.47 12.99
C ASP A 516 1.03 -27.51 13.24
N GLY A 517 -0.19 -27.89 12.82
CA GLY A 517 -1.43 -27.13 13.00
C GLY A 517 -2.60 -27.98 13.47
N TRP A 518 -3.69 -27.31 13.87
CA TRP A 518 -4.96 -27.92 14.23
C TRP A 518 -5.94 -27.81 13.07
N TRP A 519 -6.48 -28.94 12.63
CA TRP A 519 -7.34 -29.05 11.45
C TRP A 519 -8.75 -29.44 11.85
N VAL A 520 -9.75 -28.69 11.34
CA VAL A 520 -11.16 -28.97 11.64
C VAL A 520 -11.63 -30.19 10.86
N GLY A 521 -12.11 -31.20 11.58
CA GLY A 521 -12.65 -32.43 11.00
C GLY A 521 -13.82 -32.97 11.79
N VAL A 522 -14.39 -34.07 11.30
CA VAL A 522 -15.54 -34.75 11.89
C VAL A 522 -15.21 -36.21 12.13
N ILE A 523 -15.53 -36.73 13.32
CA ILE A 523 -15.33 -38.15 13.62
C ILE A 523 -16.28 -39.00 12.77
N THR A 524 -15.75 -39.95 12.02
CA THR A 524 -16.51 -40.86 11.14
C THR A 524 -16.41 -42.32 11.54
N GLY A 525 -15.57 -42.64 12.53
CA GLY A 525 -15.44 -43.98 13.07
C GLY A 525 -14.44 -44.08 14.22
N LYS A 526 -14.45 -45.22 14.92
CA LYS A 526 -13.49 -45.56 15.97
C LYS A 526 -13.20 -47.06 15.91
N ILE A 527 -11.93 -47.45 15.92
CA ILE A 527 -11.51 -48.85 16.05
C ILE A 527 -10.46 -48.92 17.16
N GLY A 528 -10.82 -49.58 18.27
CA GLY A 528 -9.97 -49.61 19.47
C GLY A 528 -9.74 -48.20 20.02
N ALA A 529 -8.46 -47.82 20.14
CA ALA A 529 -8.03 -46.50 20.60
C ALA A 529 -7.83 -45.46 19.48
N LYS A 530 -8.12 -45.83 18.22
CA LYS A 530 -7.92 -44.98 17.04
C LYS A 530 -9.26 -44.42 16.55
N TYR A 531 -9.27 -43.15 16.19
CA TYR A 531 -10.42 -42.45 15.63
C TYR A 531 -10.19 -42.13 14.16
N PHE A 532 -11.24 -42.25 13.36
CA PHE A 532 -11.29 -41.83 11.96
C PHE A 532 -11.87 -40.43 11.91
N VAL A 533 -11.15 -39.51 11.28
CA VAL A 533 -11.52 -38.10 11.15
C VAL A 533 -11.60 -37.76 9.66
N TYR A 534 -12.76 -37.27 9.24
CA TYR A 534 -13.00 -36.79 7.89
C TYR A 534 -12.82 -35.27 7.81
N PHE A 535 -12.05 -34.82 6.82
CA PHE A 535 -11.82 -33.41 6.53
C PHE A 535 -12.60 -32.99 5.28
N GLU A 536 -13.63 -32.17 5.47
CA GLU A 536 -14.52 -31.74 4.39
C GLU A 536 -13.79 -30.93 3.32
N THR A 537 -12.84 -30.06 3.70
CA THR A 537 -12.04 -29.24 2.77
C THR A 537 -11.28 -30.08 1.74
N PHE A 538 -10.81 -31.25 2.15
CA PHE A 538 -9.94 -32.11 1.33
C PHE A 538 -10.65 -33.36 0.80
N GLU A 539 -11.87 -33.61 1.26
CA GLU A 539 -12.63 -34.85 1.03
C GLU A 539 -11.82 -36.13 1.39
N VAL A 540 -11.00 -36.09 2.46
CA VAL A 540 -10.18 -37.22 2.91
C VAL A 540 -10.48 -37.63 4.35
N GLU A 541 -10.27 -38.90 4.65
CA GLU A 541 -10.37 -39.46 6.00
C GLU A 541 -9.00 -39.95 6.47
N CYS A 542 -8.61 -39.56 7.69
CA CYS A 542 -7.34 -39.93 8.31
C CYS A 542 -7.58 -40.54 9.70
N VAL A 543 -6.58 -41.27 10.21
CA VAL A 543 -6.67 -41.99 11.49
C VAL A 543 -5.78 -41.33 12.52
N TYR A 544 -6.35 -40.97 13.67
CA TYR A 544 -5.65 -40.28 14.76
C TYR A 544 -5.78 -41.04 16.09
N ASP A 545 -4.77 -40.90 16.94
CA ASP A 545 -4.87 -41.22 18.36
C ASP A 545 -5.67 -40.14 19.10
N GLU A 546 -6.32 -40.50 20.20
CA GLU A 546 -7.04 -39.56 21.05
C GLU A 546 -6.19 -38.37 21.50
N SER A 547 -4.89 -38.58 21.74
CA SER A 547 -3.95 -37.53 22.15
C SER A 547 -3.73 -36.44 21.10
N ASN A 548 -4.08 -36.71 19.84
CA ASN A 548 -3.95 -35.76 18.74
C ASN A 548 -5.28 -35.10 18.40
N LEU A 549 -6.33 -35.32 19.20
CA LEU A 549 -7.66 -34.76 19.00
C LEU A 549 -8.03 -33.86 20.18
N ARG A 550 -8.76 -32.79 19.88
CA ARG A 550 -9.46 -31.98 20.88
C ARG A 550 -10.85 -31.61 20.39
N VAL A 551 -11.71 -31.23 21.33
CA VAL A 551 -13.05 -30.73 21.01
C VAL A 551 -12.94 -29.45 20.17
N HIS A 552 -13.62 -29.41 19.03
CA HIS A 552 -13.67 -28.21 18.21
C HIS A 552 -14.41 -27.07 18.93
N GLN A 553 -13.89 -25.86 18.81
CA GLN A 553 -14.48 -24.65 19.34
C GLN A 553 -14.42 -23.53 18.30
N ASP A 554 -15.58 -22.99 17.95
CA ASP A 554 -15.68 -21.79 17.13
C ASP A 554 -15.44 -20.55 17.99
N TRP A 555 -14.83 -19.54 17.38
CA TRP A 555 -14.66 -18.22 17.97
C TRP A 555 -15.50 -17.22 17.16
N VAL A 556 -16.62 -16.79 17.71
CA VAL A 556 -17.60 -15.94 17.03
C VAL A 556 -17.85 -14.70 17.88
N ASP A 557 -17.59 -13.51 17.33
CA ASP A 557 -17.86 -12.21 17.96
C ASP A 557 -17.32 -12.03 19.39
N GLY A 558 -16.21 -12.71 19.74
CA GLY A 558 -15.58 -12.64 21.05
C GLY A 558 -16.00 -13.70 22.06
N GLU A 559 -16.92 -14.58 21.68
CA GLU A 559 -17.36 -15.70 22.51
C GLU A 559 -16.94 -17.05 21.90
N ARG A 560 -16.73 -18.04 22.78
CA ARG A 560 -16.44 -19.43 22.39
C ARG A 560 -17.75 -20.18 22.23
N VAL A 561 -17.88 -20.92 21.13
CA VAL A 561 -18.99 -21.86 20.91
C VAL A 561 -18.40 -23.25 20.75
N SER A 562 -18.65 -24.15 21.69
CA SER A 562 -18.16 -25.54 21.62
C SER A 562 -19.13 -26.43 20.88
N SER A 563 -18.59 -27.33 20.03
CA SER A 563 -19.39 -28.39 19.40
C SER A 563 -20.06 -29.35 20.39
N LYS A 564 -19.60 -29.38 21.66
CA LYS A 564 -20.18 -30.20 22.74
C LYS A 564 -21.09 -29.44 23.72
N GLU A 565 -21.09 -28.10 23.71
CA GLU A 565 -21.99 -27.31 24.58
C GLU A 565 -23.38 -27.05 23.94
N THR A 566 -23.54 -27.29 22.63
CA THR A 566 -24.85 -27.26 21.96
C THR A 566 -25.75 -28.47 22.31
N ALA A 567 -25.33 -29.34 23.24
CA ALA A 567 -26.09 -30.50 23.70
C ALA A 567 -26.56 -30.43 25.17
N MET A 568 -26.26 -29.35 25.91
CA MET A 568 -26.79 -29.14 27.27
C MET A 568 -27.23 -27.68 27.48
N GLY A 569 -28.24 -27.26 26.72
CA GLY A 569 -29.00 -26.05 26.96
C GLY A 569 -30.41 -26.23 26.43
N VAL A 570 -31.35 -26.47 27.37
CA VAL A 570 -32.81 -26.55 27.16
C VAL A 570 -33.36 -25.21 26.71
#